data_AF-X1G796-F1
#
_entry.id   AF-X1G796-F1
#
_cell.length_a   1.000
_cell.length_b   1.000
_cell.length_c   1.000
_cell.angle_alpha   90.00
_cell.angle_beta   90.00
_cell.angle_gamma   90.00
#
_symmetry.space_group_name_H-M   'P 1'
#
loop_
_entity.id
_entity.type
_entity.pdbx_description
1 polymer ?
#
loop_
_entity_poly.entity_id
_entity_poly.type
_entity_poly.pdbx_seq_one_letter_code
_entity_poly.pdbx_strand_id
1 'polypeptide(L)'
;MKIKILRLMSLIIIMVSLLLVISCTTVGELLTEYQSVDLDNAEYVRTEITMGAGELKVAGGAGELLEAEFIYNVVQWKPEVDYRISDNRGYLTLKQPSRIGDVFLTNIHYKWNLLLNNEIPMDLDITFGAGNGNLELGSLHLTNLDIMM
;
A
#
# COMPACT_ATOMS: atom_id res chain seq x y z
N MET A 1 -14.45 19.59 49.32
CA MET A 1 -13.54 18.55 48.79
C MET A 1 -14.23 17.57 47.83
N LYS A 2 -15.39 16.99 48.20
CA LYS A 2 -16.15 16.01 47.39
C LYS A 2 -16.58 16.50 45.99
N ILE A 3 -16.99 17.77 45.84
CA ILE A 3 -17.44 18.34 44.55
C ILE A 3 -16.28 18.52 43.53
N LYS A 4 -15.06 18.82 44.00
CA LYS A 4 -13.88 18.92 43.13
C LYS A 4 -13.44 17.55 42.61
N ILE A 5 -13.52 16.52 43.47
CA ILE A 5 -13.22 15.13 43.11
C ILE A 5 -14.24 14.59 42.10
N LEU A 6 -15.53 14.91 42.26
CA LEU A 6 -16.59 14.51 41.33
C LEU A 6 -16.41 15.14 39.94
N ARG A 7 -16.04 16.43 39.87
CA ARG A 7 -15.75 17.13 38.59
C ARG A 7 -14.49 16.61 37.90
N LEU A 8 -13.47 16.23 38.68
CA LEU A 8 -12.23 15.66 38.15
C LEU A 8 -12.46 14.25 37.58
N MET A 9 -13.27 13.42 38.25
CA MET A 9 -13.68 12.11 37.75
C MET A 9 -14.52 12.22 36.47
N SER A 10 -15.48 13.15 36.38
CA SER A 10 -16.24 13.39 35.15
C SER A 10 -15.36 13.85 33.98
N LEU A 11 -14.35 14.70 34.22
CA LEU A 11 -13.41 15.11 33.16
C LEU A 11 -12.57 13.94 32.64
N ILE A 12 -12.11 13.07 33.54
CA ILE A 12 -11.33 11.87 33.18
C ILE A 12 -12.18 10.89 32.38
N ILE A 13 -13.45 10.69 32.75
CA ILE A 13 -14.37 9.79 32.02
C ILE A 13 -14.65 10.32 30.60
N ILE A 14 -14.85 11.63 30.44
CA ILE A 14 -15.07 12.25 29.12
C ILE A 14 -13.81 12.14 28.24
N MET A 15 -12.62 12.33 28.83
CA MET A 15 -11.34 12.21 28.13
C MET A 15 -11.03 10.76 27.73
N VAL A 16 -11.36 9.78 28.58
CA VAL A 16 -11.22 8.34 28.26
C VAL A 16 -12.25 7.89 27.22
N SER A 17 -13.48 8.44 27.23
CA SER A 17 -14.47 8.15 26.19
C SER A 17 -14.10 8.74 24.82
N LEU A 18 -13.31 9.81 24.78
CA LEU A 18 -12.78 10.39 23.53
C LEU A 18 -11.58 9.61 22.96
N LEU A 19 -10.99 8.71 23.76
CA LEU A 19 -9.82 7.90 23.39
C LEU A 19 -10.18 6.50 22.86
N LEU A 20 -11.47 6.15 22.80
CA LEU A 20 -11.97 4.88 22.27
C LEU A 20 -12.48 5.02 20.83
N VAL A 21 -11.64 5.56 19.93
CA VAL A 21 -11.86 5.36 18.49
C VAL A 21 -11.30 3.98 18.15
N ILE A 22 -12.02 2.93 18.55
CA ILE A 22 -11.75 1.58 18.08
C ILE A 22 -12.12 1.60 16.60
N SER A 23 -11.12 1.80 15.74
CA SER A 23 -11.29 1.64 14.30
C SER A 23 -11.58 0.16 14.06
N CYS A 24 -12.85 -0.21 14.08
CA CYS A 24 -13.29 -1.55 13.73
C CYS A 24 -12.93 -1.76 12.26
N THR A 25 -11.95 -2.63 11.99
CA THR A 25 -11.63 -3.09 10.65
C THR A 25 -12.76 -3.98 10.18
N THR A 26 -13.63 -3.47 9.33
CA THR A 26 -14.79 -4.20 8.80
C THR A 26 -14.57 -4.53 7.34
N VAL A 27 -14.85 -5.78 6.96
CA VAL A 27 -15.01 -6.14 5.55
C VAL A 27 -16.26 -5.43 5.02
N GLY A 28 -16.08 -4.63 3.99
CA GLY A 28 -17.12 -3.88 3.30
C GLY A 28 -17.35 -4.37 1.88
N GLU A 29 -17.95 -3.51 1.07
CA GLU A 29 -18.08 -3.72 -0.37
C GLU A 29 -16.72 -3.72 -1.06
N LEU A 30 -16.65 -4.38 -2.22
CA LEU A 30 -15.44 -4.39 -3.04
C LEU A 30 -15.18 -3.00 -3.61
N LEU A 31 -14.00 -2.47 -3.36
CA LEU A 31 -13.51 -1.19 -3.88
C LEU A 31 -12.52 -1.47 -4.99
N THR A 32 -12.64 -0.71 -6.08
CA THR A 32 -11.65 -0.66 -7.16
C THR A 32 -11.17 0.77 -7.29
N GLU A 33 -9.86 0.99 -7.14
CA GLU A 33 -9.22 2.28 -7.35
C GLU A 33 -8.17 2.18 -8.44
N TYR A 34 -8.11 3.21 -9.29
CA TYR A 34 -7.07 3.36 -10.31
C TYR A 34 -6.16 4.51 -9.92
N GLN A 35 -4.86 4.31 -10.05
CA GLN A 35 -3.87 5.34 -9.77
C GLN A 35 -2.78 5.29 -10.83
N SER A 36 -2.38 6.46 -11.35
CA SER A 36 -1.18 6.62 -12.15
C SER A 36 -0.13 7.41 -11.37
N VAL A 37 1.13 7.17 -11.68
CA VAL A 37 2.26 8.00 -11.25
C VAL A 37 3.05 8.35 -12.50
N ASP A 38 3.18 9.64 -12.77
CA ASP A 38 3.94 10.15 -13.91
C ASP A 38 5.44 9.92 -13.70
N LEU A 39 6.20 9.75 -14.78
CA LEU A 39 7.66 9.56 -14.70
C LEU A 39 8.40 10.82 -14.25
N ASP A 40 7.84 12.00 -14.53
CA ASP A 40 8.47 13.31 -14.39
C ASP A 40 9.85 13.36 -15.12
N ASN A 41 10.90 13.79 -14.43
CA ASN A 41 12.24 13.96 -14.98
C ASN A 41 13.26 12.92 -14.46
N ALA A 42 12.79 11.79 -13.92
CA ALA A 42 13.67 10.72 -13.48
C ALA A 42 14.36 10.07 -14.69
N GLU A 43 15.66 9.78 -14.55
CA GLU A 43 16.48 9.06 -15.54
C GLU A 43 16.70 7.60 -15.13
N TYR A 44 16.36 7.27 -13.89
CA TYR A 44 16.45 5.95 -13.28
C TYR A 44 15.42 5.86 -12.16
N VAL A 45 14.80 4.69 -11.98
CA VAL A 45 13.83 4.49 -10.89
C VAL A 45 14.18 3.30 -10.03
N ARG A 46 14.15 3.49 -8.72
CA ARG A 46 14.08 2.41 -7.75
C ARG A 46 12.62 2.21 -7.34
N THR A 47 12.10 1.01 -7.56
CA THR A 47 10.71 0.64 -7.30
C THR A 47 10.68 -0.41 -6.21
N GLU A 48 10.03 -0.10 -5.09
CA GLU A 48 9.86 -1.00 -3.95
C GLU A 48 8.38 -1.36 -3.79
N ILE A 49 8.07 -2.65 -3.92
CA ILE A 49 6.71 -3.19 -3.80
C ILE A 49 6.65 -4.09 -2.57
N THR A 50 5.85 -3.73 -1.57
CA THR A 50 5.69 -4.50 -0.34
C THR A 50 4.23 -4.89 -0.11
N MET A 51 3.94 -6.18 -0.20
CA MET A 51 2.63 -6.75 0.12
C MET A 51 2.80 -7.96 1.04
N GLY A 52 2.29 -7.89 2.27
CA GLY A 52 2.31 -9.00 3.22
C GLY A 52 1.34 -10.12 2.87
N ALA A 53 0.17 -9.83 2.29
CA ALA A 53 -0.74 -10.85 1.79
C ALA A 53 -1.68 -10.35 0.69
N GLY A 54 -2.01 -11.22 -0.27
CA GLY A 54 -3.00 -10.95 -1.33
C GLY A 54 -2.66 -11.57 -2.68
N GLU A 55 -3.17 -10.96 -3.75
CA GLU A 55 -2.82 -11.26 -5.13
C GLU A 55 -2.01 -10.11 -5.73
N LEU A 56 -0.80 -10.40 -6.18
CA LEU A 56 0.07 -9.41 -6.81
C LEU A 56 0.28 -9.78 -8.28
N LYS A 57 -0.09 -8.88 -9.18
CA LYS A 57 0.29 -8.95 -10.60
C LYS A 57 1.15 -7.75 -10.97
N VAL A 58 2.31 -8.01 -11.55
CA VAL A 58 3.22 -6.97 -12.06
C VAL A 58 3.57 -7.31 -13.49
N ALA A 59 3.40 -6.34 -14.39
CA ALA A 59 3.82 -6.45 -15.78
C ALA A 59 4.38 -5.10 -16.25
N GLY A 60 4.99 -5.09 -17.42
CA GLY A 60 5.31 -3.84 -18.11
C GLY A 60 4.19 -3.35 -19.02
N GLY A 61 4.38 -2.16 -19.58
CA GLY A 61 3.49 -1.56 -20.59
C GLY A 61 2.70 -0.35 -20.13
N ALA A 62 3.02 0.24 -18.98
CA ALA A 62 2.46 1.53 -18.60
C ALA A 62 2.96 2.64 -19.54
N GLY A 63 2.07 3.59 -19.87
CA GLY A 63 2.44 4.83 -20.56
C GLY A 63 3.14 5.80 -19.61
N GLU A 64 2.75 5.81 -18.34
CA GLU A 64 3.40 6.55 -17.26
C GLU A 64 4.45 5.69 -16.53
N LEU A 65 4.99 6.15 -15.39
CA LEU A 65 5.89 5.33 -14.56
C LEU A 65 5.16 4.11 -13.98
N LEU A 66 3.95 4.34 -13.47
CA LEU A 66 3.08 3.33 -12.90
C LEU A 66 1.64 3.57 -13.36
N GLU A 67 0.96 2.50 -13.75
CA GLU A 67 -0.50 2.45 -13.83
C GLU A 67 -0.97 1.28 -12.94
N ALA A 68 -1.76 1.59 -11.92
CA ALA A 68 -2.18 0.64 -10.91
C ALA A 68 -3.71 0.51 -10.85
N GLU A 69 -4.18 -0.74 -10.74
CA GLU A 69 -5.53 -1.09 -10.35
C GLU A 69 -5.49 -1.83 -9.01
N PHE A 70 -6.07 -1.20 -7.98
CA PHE A 70 -6.18 -1.73 -6.64
C PHE A 70 -7.59 -2.22 -6.36
N ILE A 71 -7.72 -3.49 -5.97
CA ILE A 71 -9.01 -4.11 -5.64
C ILE A 71 -8.95 -4.59 -4.19
N TYR A 72 -9.79 -4.03 -3.33
CA TYR A 72 -9.77 -4.35 -1.90
C TYR A 72 -11.14 -4.13 -1.25
N ASN A 73 -11.44 -4.83 -0.16
CA ASN A 73 -12.74 -4.69 0.53
C ASN A 73 -12.62 -4.38 2.02
N VAL A 74 -11.42 -4.00 2.48
CA VAL A 74 -11.17 -3.48 3.83
C VAL A 74 -10.63 -2.07 3.68
N VAL A 75 -11.44 -1.06 3.97
CA VAL A 75 -11.11 0.36 3.70
C VAL A 75 -9.78 0.77 4.32
N GLN A 76 -9.49 0.28 5.54
CA GLN A 76 -8.25 0.57 6.26
C GLN A 76 -7.01 -0.07 5.61
N TRP A 77 -7.19 -0.95 4.63
CA TRP A 77 -6.12 -1.60 3.89
C TRP A 77 -5.84 -0.94 2.54
N LYS A 78 -6.40 0.25 2.28
CA LYS A 78 -6.07 1.03 1.09
C LYS A 78 -4.55 1.06 0.85
N PRO A 79 -4.08 0.73 -0.36
CA PRO A 79 -2.65 0.75 -0.68
C PRO A 79 -2.03 2.13 -0.52
N GLU A 80 -0.81 2.17 -0.03
CA GLU A 80 0.01 3.37 0.08
C GLU A 80 0.91 3.46 -1.16
N VAL A 81 0.86 4.57 -1.90
CA VAL A 81 1.73 4.83 -3.06
C VAL A 81 2.44 6.16 -2.83
N ASP A 82 3.77 6.14 -2.85
CA ASP A 82 4.63 7.32 -2.72
C ASP A 82 5.60 7.39 -3.90
N TYR A 83 5.81 8.59 -4.42
CA TYR A 83 6.81 8.84 -5.45
C TYR A 83 7.52 10.15 -5.17
N ARG A 84 8.85 10.10 -5.25
CA ARG A 84 9.72 11.27 -5.09
C ARG A 84 10.93 11.17 -5.98
N ILE A 85 11.48 12.32 -6.35
CA ILE A 85 12.70 12.43 -7.15
C ILE A 85 13.79 13.10 -6.31
N SER A 86 14.99 12.54 -6.35
CA SER A 86 16.21 13.14 -5.82
C SER A 86 17.36 12.86 -6.77
N ASP A 87 18.10 13.90 -7.17
CA ASP A 87 19.25 13.78 -8.08
C ASP A 87 18.94 12.97 -9.36
N ASN A 88 17.83 13.33 -10.02
CA ASN A 88 17.30 12.65 -11.22
C ASN A 88 16.97 11.15 -11.03
N ARG A 89 16.96 10.67 -9.79
CA ARG A 89 16.52 9.31 -9.44
C ARG A 89 15.12 9.34 -8.85
N GLY A 90 14.21 8.61 -9.47
CA GLY A 90 12.88 8.34 -8.93
C GLY A 90 12.91 7.23 -7.88
N TYR A 91 12.09 7.39 -6.84
CA TYR A 91 11.89 6.41 -5.79
C TYR A 91 10.39 6.17 -5.68
N LEU A 92 9.92 5.05 -6.24
CA LEU A 92 8.52 4.63 -6.21
C LEU A 92 8.35 3.58 -5.13
N THR A 93 7.42 3.80 -4.20
CA THR A 93 7.08 2.84 -3.13
C THR A 93 5.61 2.50 -3.21
N LEU A 94 5.28 1.21 -3.28
CA LEU A 94 3.93 0.68 -3.13
C LEU A 94 3.89 -0.23 -1.90
N LYS A 95 3.03 0.09 -0.93
CA LYS A 95 3.01 -0.60 0.36
C LYS A 95 1.61 -0.95 0.81
N GLN A 96 1.46 -2.19 1.25
CA GLN A 96 0.31 -2.63 2.02
C GLN A 96 0.46 -2.09 3.46
N PRO A 97 -0.55 -1.39 4.00
CA PRO A 97 -0.45 -0.80 5.33
C PRO A 97 -0.22 -1.86 6.41
N SER A 98 0.67 -1.57 7.36
CA SER A 98 1.18 -2.54 8.36
C SER A 98 0.16 -2.99 9.42
N ARG A 99 -1.09 -2.53 9.35
CA ARG A 99 -2.17 -2.81 10.32
C ARG A 99 -3.12 -3.92 9.86
N ILE A 100 -2.58 -4.92 9.17
CA ILE A 100 -3.24 -6.20 8.97
C ILE A 100 -2.92 -7.04 10.20
N GLY A 101 -3.51 -6.66 11.34
CA GLY A 101 -3.40 -7.46 12.56
C GLY A 101 -4.09 -8.81 12.42
N ASP A 102 -3.99 -9.65 13.44
CA ASP A 102 -4.61 -10.98 13.61
C ASP A 102 -6.16 -10.94 13.52
N VAL A 103 -6.70 -10.48 12.40
CA VAL A 103 -8.14 -10.40 12.18
C VAL A 103 -8.54 -11.62 11.38
N PHE A 104 -9.29 -12.52 12.02
CA PHE A 104 -9.97 -13.66 11.41
C PHE A 104 -11.11 -13.18 10.50
N LEU A 105 -10.82 -12.32 9.53
CA LEU A 105 -11.79 -11.88 8.53
C LEU A 105 -11.88 -12.95 7.45
N THR A 106 -13.10 -13.42 7.20
CA THR A 106 -13.42 -14.24 6.04
C THR A 106 -13.79 -13.35 4.86
N ASN A 107 -13.61 -13.84 3.63
CA ASN A 107 -13.96 -13.13 2.39
C ASN A 107 -13.21 -11.81 2.20
N ILE A 108 -11.93 -11.77 2.58
CA ILE A 108 -11.03 -10.69 2.22
C ILE A 108 -10.73 -10.79 0.72
N HIS A 109 -10.82 -9.65 0.04
CA HIS A 109 -10.25 -9.46 -1.30
C HIS A 109 -9.16 -8.40 -1.20
N TYR A 110 -7.97 -8.73 -1.71
CA TYR A 110 -6.83 -7.81 -1.76
C TYR A 110 -5.95 -8.13 -2.96
N LYS A 111 -6.05 -7.34 -4.02
CA LYS A 111 -5.39 -7.58 -5.30
C LYS A 111 -4.82 -6.30 -5.89
N TRP A 112 -3.58 -6.37 -6.34
CA TRP A 112 -2.93 -5.29 -7.09
C TRP A 112 -2.63 -5.78 -8.51
N ASN A 113 -3.04 -5.01 -9.51
CA ASN A 113 -2.54 -5.15 -10.87
C ASN A 113 -1.71 -3.91 -11.19
N LEU A 114 -0.42 -4.11 -11.42
CA LEU A 114 0.55 -3.04 -11.61
C LEU A 114 1.16 -3.17 -13.00
N LEU A 115 1.06 -2.10 -13.78
CA LEU A 115 1.83 -1.92 -15.00
C LEU A 115 2.93 -0.91 -14.71
N LEU A 116 4.16 -1.27 -15.06
CA LEU A 116 5.35 -0.41 -14.92
C LEU A 116 5.84 0.03 -16.30
N ASN A 117 6.52 1.18 -16.33
CA ASN A 117 7.13 1.71 -17.55
C ASN A 117 8.20 0.75 -18.10
N ASN A 118 8.21 0.53 -19.42
CA ASN A 118 9.17 -0.37 -20.07
C ASN A 118 10.54 0.28 -20.36
N GLU A 119 10.60 1.60 -20.46
CA GLU A 119 11.72 2.30 -21.09
C GLU A 119 12.78 2.74 -20.06
N ILE A 120 12.31 3.23 -18.90
CA ILE A 120 13.19 3.75 -17.86
C ILE A 120 14.02 2.62 -17.21
N PRO A 121 15.35 2.79 -17.03
CA PRO A 121 16.13 1.85 -16.26
C PRO A 121 15.60 1.74 -14.83
N MET A 122 15.27 0.51 -14.42
CA MET A 122 14.59 0.26 -13.15
C MET A 122 15.36 -0.73 -12.25
N ASP A 123 15.46 -0.43 -10.96
CA ASP A 123 15.81 -1.39 -9.91
C ASP A 123 14.52 -1.75 -9.17
N LEU A 124 14.18 -3.04 -9.21
CA LEU A 124 12.89 -3.53 -8.75
C LEU A 124 13.07 -4.47 -7.56
N ASP A 125 12.56 -4.05 -6.41
CA ASP A 125 12.53 -4.83 -5.18
C ASP A 125 11.09 -5.20 -4.85
N ILE A 126 10.81 -6.51 -4.75
CA ILE A 126 9.48 -7.03 -4.40
C ILE A 126 9.59 -7.83 -3.11
N THR A 127 8.88 -7.40 -2.07
CA THR A 127 8.64 -8.16 -0.84
C THR A 127 7.19 -8.61 -0.82
N PHE A 128 6.95 -9.90 -1.00
CA PHE A 128 5.62 -10.48 -1.13
C PHE A 128 5.43 -11.66 -0.18
N GLY A 129 4.53 -11.53 0.79
CA GLY A 129 4.21 -12.61 1.73
C GLY A 129 3.17 -13.60 1.20
N ALA A 130 2.11 -13.83 1.97
CA ALA A 130 1.16 -14.90 1.73
C ALA A 130 0.19 -14.61 0.57
N GLY A 131 0.19 -15.47 -0.44
CA GLY A 131 -0.81 -15.43 -1.51
C GLY A 131 -0.25 -15.84 -2.87
N ASN A 132 -0.74 -15.23 -3.94
CA ASN A 132 -0.32 -15.53 -5.31
C ASN A 132 0.34 -14.32 -5.97
N GLY A 133 1.56 -14.49 -6.47
CA GLY A 133 2.26 -13.52 -7.32
C GLY A 133 2.32 -13.99 -8.77
N ASN A 134 2.01 -13.10 -9.73
CA ASN A 134 2.30 -13.29 -11.16
C ASN A 134 3.14 -12.12 -11.68
N LEU A 135 4.36 -12.39 -12.12
CA LEU A 135 5.33 -11.37 -12.50
C LEU A 135 5.74 -11.56 -13.97
N GLU A 136 5.30 -10.65 -14.84
CA GLU A 136 5.57 -10.63 -16.27
C GLU A 136 6.56 -9.49 -16.58
N LEU A 137 7.80 -9.68 -16.13
CA LEU A 137 8.81 -8.61 -16.12
C LEU A 137 9.65 -8.53 -17.41
N GLY A 138 9.39 -9.40 -18.39
CA GLY A 138 10.26 -9.57 -19.57
C GLY A 138 10.34 -8.38 -20.53
N SER A 139 9.43 -7.41 -20.41
CA SER A 139 9.45 -6.17 -21.20
C SER A 139 10.10 -5.00 -20.47
N LEU A 140 10.39 -5.12 -19.16
CA LEU A 140 10.92 -4.04 -18.35
C LEU A 140 12.43 -3.89 -18.57
N HIS A 141 12.91 -2.64 -18.58
CA HIS A 141 14.34 -2.33 -18.58
C HIS A 141 14.93 -2.48 -17.16
N LEU A 142 14.96 -3.71 -16.65
CA LEU A 142 15.50 -4.01 -15.33
C LEU A 142 17.03 -3.93 -15.30
N THR A 143 17.54 -3.15 -14.35
CA THR A 143 18.96 -3.06 -13.99
C THR A 143 19.30 -3.97 -12.81
N ASN A 144 18.34 -4.22 -11.94
CA ASN A 144 18.42 -5.14 -10.82
C ASN A 144 17.01 -5.67 -10.50
N LEU A 145 16.95 -6.87 -9.91
CA LEU A 145 15.73 -7.51 -9.44
C LEU A 145 16.01 -8.27 -8.16
N ASP A 146 15.34 -7.88 -7.08
CA ASP A 146 15.29 -8.65 -5.83
C ASP A 146 13.85 -9.05 -5.52
N ILE A 147 13.66 -10.30 -5.10
CA ILE A 147 12.36 -10.85 -4.74
C ILE A 147 12.52 -11.60 -3.41
N MET A 148 11.86 -11.07 -2.38
CA MET A 148 11.75 -11.69 -1.07
C MET A 148 10.33 -12.21 -0.86
N MET A 149 10.23 -13.48 -0.45
CA MET A 149 8.97 -14.19 -0.16
C MET A 149 8.92 -14.69 1.27
#